data_AF-A0A7K2C7T9-F1
#
_entry.id   AF-A0A7K2C7T9-F1
#
_cell.length_a   1.000
_cell.length_b   1.000
_cell.length_c   1.000
_cell.angle_alpha   90.00
_cell.angle_beta   90.00
_cell.angle_gamma   90.00
#
_symmetry.space_group_name_H-M   'P 1'
#
loop_
_entity.id
_entity.type
_entity.pdbx_description
1 polymer ?
#
loop_
_entity_poly.entity_id
_entity_poly.type
_entity_poly.pdbx_seq_one_letter_code
_entity_poly.pdbx_strand_id
1 'polypeptide(L)'
;MKALRITLSGLFMMAAVLVAPSPVTAQKYKEDYNAGLEAAKDPASAADARSLFASAATGADEASDTEIAQRARYYVAQLDYRLGTAAFRAEDFPAALEHYLDGESIYPTFIKNTYGKGLALKNLGRIDEALEAFKTAAGAQGDRRTSLAAEKAIRDHFMSQASTALAKRNATRADADAALAALASLSEFMEADADVHYYTALAHYTKGEGEAAISSAEQALSMHNGSRSDKAKIYYVLGEAYVSVGNRDAARDAFSNAVYGTWKQSAEHYLETL
;
A
#
# COMPACT_ATOMS: atom_id res chain seq x y z
N MET A 1 37.90 -30.54 -68.16
CA MET A 1 36.45 -30.36 -68.35
C MET A 1 35.81 -30.24 -66.98
N LYS A 2 35.18 -29.09 -66.70
CA LYS A 2 34.40 -28.83 -65.48
C LYS A 2 33.10 -29.62 -65.54
N ALA A 3 32.72 -30.29 -64.44
CA ALA A 3 31.35 -30.75 -64.22
C ALA A 3 30.94 -30.41 -62.78
N LEU A 4 29.91 -29.60 -62.74
CA LEU A 4 29.15 -29.06 -61.62
C LEU A 4 28.33 -30.17 -60.94
N ARG A 5 28.33 -30.27 -59.61
CA ARG A 5 27.18 -30.79 -58.84
C ARG A 5 27.03 -30.04 -57.52
N ILE A 6 26.01 -29.19 -57.51
CA ILE A 6 25.37 -28.58 -56.35
C ILE A 6 24.44 -29.64 -55.76
N THR A 7 24.49 -29.86 -54.45
CA THR A 7 23.40 -30.53 -53.72
C THR A 7 23.07 -29.77 -52.45
N LEU A 8 21.77 -29.49 -52.36
CA LEU A 8 21.01 -28.65 -51.43
C LEU A 8 21.21 -28.98 -49.95
N SER A 9 21.28 -27.92 -49.14
CA SER A 9 21.05 -27.92 -47.70
C SER A 9 19.55 -28.12 -47.41
N GLY A 10 19.20 -29.16 -46.67
CA GLY A 10 17.83 -29.43 -46.24
C GLY A 10 17.47 -28.61 -45.00
N LEU A 11 16.64 -27.59 -45.19
CA LEU A 11 16.02 -26.80 -44.12
C LEU A 11 14.82 -27.59 -43.57
N PHE A 12 14.93 -28.10 -42.33
CA PHE A 12 13.80 -28.70 -41.62
C PHE A 12 12.86 -27.58 -41.14
N MET A 13 11.79 -27.35 -41.89
CA MET A 13 10.70 -26.45 -41.48
C MET A 13 9.72 -27.27 -40.64
N MET A 14 9.81 -27.15 -39.31
CA MET A 14 8.84 -27.75 -38.39
C MET A 14 7.53 -26.97 -38.52
N ALA A 15 6.56 -27.53 -39.24
CA ALA A 15 5.22 -26.96 -39.36
C ALA A 15 4.51 -27.09 -38.00
N ALA A 16 4.30 -25.97 -37.32
CA ALA A 16 3.36 -25.89 -36.22
C ALA A 16 1.95 -26.14 -36.80
N VAL A 17 1.40 -27.33 -36.55
CA VAL A 17 0.02 -27.63 -36.90
C VAL A 17 -0.87 -26.83 -35.94
N LEU A 18 -1.42 -25.70 -36.40
CA LEU A 18 -2.56 -25.08 -35.74
C LEU A 18 -3.75 -26.03 -35.91
N VAL A 19 -4.03 -26.82 -34.88
CA VAL A 19 -5.29 -27.57 -34.79
C VAL A 19 -6.38 -26.55 -34.52
N ALA A 20 -7.25 -26.31 -35.50
CA ALA A 20 -8.43 -25.48 -35.28
C ALA A 20 -9.33 -26.13 -34.21
N PRO A 21 -9.82 -25.37 -33.22
CA PRO A 21 -10.68 -25.89 -32.16
C PRO A 21 -11.94 -26.53 -32.75
N SER A 22 -12.38 -27.65 -32.18
CA SER A 22 -13.59 -28.32 -32.63
C SER A 22 -14.84 -27.44 -32.36
N PRO A 23 -15.91 -27.54 -33.16
CA PRO A 23 -17.13 -26.73 -32.99
C PRO A 23 -17.77 -26.87 -31.60
N VAL A 24 -17.59 -28.04 -30.95
CA VAL A 24 -18.09 -28.33 -29.61
C VAL A 24 -17.31 -27.56 -28.54
N THR A 25 -15.99 -27.48 -28.68
CA THR A 25 -15.13 -26.69 -27.78
C THR A 25 -15.43 -25.20 -27.89
N ALA A 26 -15.73 -24.71 -29.10
CA ALA A 26 -16.05 -23.30 -29.36
C ALA A 26 -17.36 -22.83 -28.72
N GLN A 27 -18.30 -23.75 -28.45
CA GLN A 27 -19.59 -23.45 -27.85
C GLN A 27 -19.55 -23.57 -26.31
N LYS A 28 -18.83 -24.56 -25.78
CA LYS A 28 -18.81 -24.86 -24.34
C LYS A 28 -18.24 -23.74 -23.48
N TYR A 29 -17.13 -23.10 -23.88
CA TYR A 29 -16.54 -22.04 -23.04
C TYR A 29 -17.46 -20.81 -22.93
N LYS A 30 -18.29 -20.55 -23.95
CA LYS A 30 -19.29 -19.47 -23.94
C LYS A 30 -20.45 -19.80 -23.01
N GLU A 31 -20.85 -21.08 -22.97
CA GLU A 31 -21.85 -21.57 -22.00
C GLU A 31 -21.34 -21.45 -20.57
N ASP A 32 -20.10 -21.91 -20.31
CA ASP A 32 -19.45 -21.79 -19.00
C ASP A 32 -19.32 -20.30 -18.60
N TYR A 33 -18.96 -19.42 -19.54
CA TYR A 33 -18.88 -17.98 -19.30
C TYR A 33 -20.24 -17.37 -18.90
N ASN A 34 -21.31 -17.71 -19.63
CA ASN A 34 -22.66 -17.21 -19.34
C ASN A 34 -23.20 -17.78 -18.03
N ALA A 35 -22.94 -19.06 -17.73
CA ALA A 35 -23.27 -19.67 -16.45
C ALA A 35 -22.51 -18.99 -15.31
N GLY A 36 -21.23 -18.64 -15.52
CA GLY A 36 -20.43 -17.87 -14.56
C GLY A 36 -21.04 -16.49 -14.28
N LEU A 37 -21.51 -15.79 -15.31
CA LEU A 37 -22.21 -14.51 -15.14
C LEU A 37 -23.51 -14.65 -14.34
N GLU A 38 -24.26 -15.73 -14.56
CA GLU A 38 -25.49 -15.99 -13.81
C GLU A 38 -25.19 -16.31 -12.34
N ALA A 39 -24.25 -17.22 -12.08
CA ALA A 39 -23.83 -17.59 -10.74
C ALA A 39 -23.25 -16.40 -9.96
N ALA A 40 -22.52 -15.50 -10.63
CA ALA A 40 -21.91 -14.33 -9.99
C ALA A 40 -22.92 -13.31 -9.41
N LYS A 41 -24.21 -13.40 -9.79
CA LYS A 41 -25.29 -12.58 -9.24
C LYS A 41 -25.59 -12.90 -7.77
N ASP A 42 -25.38 -14.16 -7.36
CA ASP A 42 -25.52 -14.58 -5.97
C ASP A 42 -24.15 -14.58 -5.28
N PRO A 43 -23.95 -13.78 -4.22
CA PRO A 43 -22.74 -13.83 -3.42
C PRO A 43 -22.40 -15.21 -2.84
N ALA A 44 -23.41 -16.04 -2.55
CA ALA A 44 -23.19 -17.40 -2.04
C ALA A 44 -22.57 -18.32 -3.10
N SER A 45 -22.79 -18.05 -4.39
CA SER A 45 -22.28 -18.83 -5.52
C SER A 45 -20.94 -18.30 -6.06
N ALA A 46 -20.20 -17.51 -5.28
CA ALA A 46 -18.93 -16.91 -5.74
C ALA A 46 -17.88 -17.96 -6.14
N ALA A 47 -17.79 -19.08 -5.41
CA ALA A 47 -16.87 -20.17 -5.73
C ALA A 47 -17.26 -20.90 -7.02
N ASP A 48 -18.55 -21.16 -7.22
CA ASP A 48 -19.07 -21.79 -8.44
C ASP A 48 -18.86 -20.90 -9.66
N ALA A 49 -19.20 -19.61 -9.53
CA ALA A 49 -18.96 -18.61 -10.57
C ALA A 49 -17.48 -18.54 -10.94
N ARG A 50 -16.58 -18.61 -9.95
CA ARG A 50 -15.13 -18.57 -10.18
C ARG A 50 -14.69 -19.78 -11.01
N SER A 51 -15.14 -20.98 -10.63
CA SER A 51 -14.84 -22.22 -11.35
C SER A 51 -15.32 -22.15 -12.81
N LEU A 52 -16.53 -21.65 -13.04
CA LEU A 52 -17.10 -21.45 -14.37
C LEU A 52 -16.29 -20.48 -15.22
N PHE A 53 -15.87 -19.33 -14.67
CA PHE A 53 -15.01 -18.40 -15.39
C PHE A 53 -13.60 -18.95 -15.63
N ALA A 54 -13.04 -19.73 -14.71
CA ALA A 54 -11.75 -20.39 -14.93
C ALA A 54 -11.82 -21.39 -16.10
N SER A 55 -12.86 -22.22 -16.12
CA SER A 55 -13.15 -23.14 -17.25
C SER A 55 -13.32 -22.37 -18.56
N ALA A 56 -14.10 -21.29 -18.54
CA ALA A 56 -14.31 -20.44 -19.69
C ALA A 56 -13.01 -19.80 -20.20
N ALA A 57 -12.11 -19.36 -19.32
CA ALA A 57 -10.82 -18.80 -19.69
C ALA A 57 -9.94 -19.81 -20.43
N THR A 58 -9.82 -21.04 -19.90
CA THR A 58 -9.05 -22.12 -20.54
C THR A 58 -9.63 -22.50 -21.90
N GLY A 59 -10.95 -22.71 -21.99
CA GLY A 59 -11.58 -23.05 -23.26
C GLY A 59 -11.51 -21.92 -24.30
N ALA A 60 -11.55 -20.65 -23.85
CA ALA A 60 -11.36 -19.50 -24.73
C ALA A 60 -9.92 -19.39 -25.25
N ASP A 61 -8.90 -19.69 -24.43
CA ASP A 61 -7.50 -19.74 -24.88
C ASP A 61 -7.30 -20.82 -25.96
N GLU A 62 -7.83 -22.03 -25.73
CA GLU A 62 -7.80 -23.12 -26.70
C GLU A 62 -8.49 -22.74 -28.02
N ALA A 63 -9.54 -21.94 -27.92
CA ALA A 63 -10.26 -21.41 -29.07
C ALA A 63 -9.63 -20.14 -29.69
N SER A 64 -8.54 -19.63 -29.13
CA SER A 64 -7.92 -18.34 -29.49
C SER A 64 -8.87 -17.13 -29.38
N ASP A 65 -9.93 -17.23 -28.56
CA ASP A 65 -10.82 -16.11 -28.22
C ASP A 65 -10.20 -15.29 -27.08
N THR A 66 -9.31 -14.37 -27.45
CA THR A 66 -8.54 -13.56 -26.49
C THR A 66 -9.45 -12.63 -25.67
N GLU A 67 -10.56 -12.15 -26.23
CA GLU A 67 -11.46 -11.23 -25.54
C GLU A 67 -12.16 -11.93 -24.37
N ILE A 68 -12.78 -13.09 -24.64
CA ILE A 68 -13.45 -13.86 -23.59
C ILE A 68 -12.45 -14.37 -22.57
N ALA A 69 -11.28 -14.84 -23.01
CA ALA A 69 -10.25 -15.32 -22.10
C ALA A 69 -9.78 -14.22 -21.13
N GLN A 70 -9.57 -12.98 -21.60
CA GLN A 70 -9.19 -11.86 -20.75
C GLN A 70 -10.31 -11.47 -19.79
N ARG A 71 -11.55 -11.36 -20.28
CA ARG A 71 -12.71 -11.01 -19.44
C ARG A 71 -12.98 -12.06 -18.37
N ALA A 72 -12.86 -13.34 -18.72
CA ALA A 72 -13.05 -14.45 -17.79
C ALA A 72 -11.99 -14.42 -16.67
N ARG A 73 -10.70 -14.25 -17.01
CA ARG A 73 -9.62 -14.06 -16.02
C ARG A 73 -9.86 -12.86 -15.10
N TYR A 74 -10.34 -11.75 -15.65
CA TYR A 74 -10.71 -10.58 -14.86
C TYR A 74 -11.85 -10.89 -13.86
N TYR A 75 -12.86 -11.67 -14.25
CA TYR A 75 -13.91 -12.12 -13.32
C TYR A 75 -13.38 -13.09 -12.26
N VAL A 76 -12.50 -14.03 -12.63
CA VAL A 76 -11.83 -14.91 -11.66
C VAL A 76 -11.11 -14.07 -10.59
N ALA A 77 -10.29 -13.11 -10.99
CA ALA A 77 -9.56 -12.26 -10.05
C ALA A 77 -10.48 -11.41 -9.15
N GLN A 78 -11.62 -10.93 -9.67
CA GLN A 78 -12.64 -10.25 -8.86
C GLN A 78 -13.30 -11.17 -7.84
N LEU A 79 -13.59 -12.41 -8.22
CA LEU A 79 -14.22 -13.40 -7.34
C LEU A 79 -13.25 -13.86 -6.27
N ASP A 80 -11.99 -14.07 -6.61
CA ASP A 80 -10.90 -14.33 -5.66
C ASP A 80 -10.76 -13.19 -4.65
N TYR A 81 -10.79 -11.93 -5.09
CA TYR A 81 -10.80 -10.80 -4.17
C TYR A 81 -12.01 -10.83 -3.21
N ARG A 82 -13.20 -11.20 -3.70
CA ARG A 82 -14.42 -11.29 -2.88
C ARG A 82 -14.32 -12.42 -1.86
N LEU A 83 -13.86 -13.60 -2.28
CA LEU A 83 -13.65 -14.76 -1.41
C LEU A 83 -12.58 -14.45 -0.35
N GLY A 84 -11.46 -13.86 -0.77
CA GLY A 84 -10.40 -13.40 0.13
C GLY A 84 -10.89 -12.35 1.13
N THR A 85 -11.74 -11.42 0.69
CA THR A 85 -12.38 -10.43 1.58
C THR A 85 -13.32 -11.09 2.58
N ALA A 86 -14.07 -12.12 2.17
CA ALA A 86 -14.95 -12.87 3.07
C ALA A 86 -14.14 -13.63 4.12
N ALA A 87 -13.09 -14.35 3.71
CA ALA A 87 -12.17 -15.05 4.61
C ALA A 87 -11.47 -14.08 5.58
N PHE A 88 -11.02 -12.92 5.08
CA PHE A 88 -10.40 -11.89 5.91
C PHE A 88 -11.35 -11.37 6.99
N ARG A 89 -12.62 -11.15 6.66
CA ARG A 89 -13.64 -10.74 7.65
C ARG A 89 -13.98 -11.82 8.66
N ALA A 90 -13.78 -13.09 8.30
CA ALA A 90 -13.88 -14.22 9.20
C ALA A 90 -12.59 -14.43 10.02
N GLU A 91 -11.60 -13.54 9.90
CA GLU A 91 -10.27 -13.63 10.52
C GLU A 91 -9.46 -14.87 10.09
N ASP A 92 -9.88 -15.55 9.02
CA ASP A 92 -9.10 -16.60 8.37
C ASP A 92 -8.10 -15.96 7.39
N PHE A 93 -7.05 -15.36 7.97
CA PHE A 93 -6.01 -14.69 7.20
C PHE A 93 -5.21 -15.62 6.27
N PRO A 94 -4.92 -16.88 6.64
CA PRO A 94 -4.33 -17.84 5.70
C PRO A 94 -5.18 -18.08 4.45
N ALA A 95 -6.49 -18.37 4.61
CA ALA A 95 -7.37 -18.56 3.46
C ALA A 95 -7.56 -17.27 2.65
N ALA A 96 -7.63 -16.12 3.33
CA ALA A 96 -7.68 -14.82 2.65
C ALA A 96 -6.46 -14.60 1.76
N LEU A 97 -5.26 -14.90 2.29
CA LEU A 97 -4.01 -14.78 1.55
C LEU A 97 -3.98 -15.69 0.32
N GLU A 98 -4.44 -16.94 0.44
CA GLU A 98 -4.52 -17.89 -0.68
C GLU A 98 -5.39 -17.34 -1.81
N HIS A 99 -6.60 -16.88 -1.51
CA HIS A 99 -7.48 -16.27 -2.51
C HIS A 99 -6.87 -15.04 -3.18
N TYR A 100 -6.25 -14.14 -2.41
CA TYR A 100 -5.60 -12.97 -3.00
C TYR A 100 -4.42 -13.36 -3.91
N LEU A 101 -3.63 -14.36 -3.55
CA LEU A 101 -2.53 -14.88 -4.38
C LEU A 101 -3.04 -15.51 -5.66
N ASP A 102 -4.10 -16.31 -5.58
CA ASP A 102 -4.76 -16.91 -6.74
C ASP A 102 -5.24 -15.84 -7.73
N GLY A 103 -5.96 -14.83 -7.22
CA GLY A 103 -6.46 -13.76 -8.06
C GLY A 103 -5.35 -12.87 -8.64
N GLU A 104 -4.26 -12.65 -7.90
CA GLU A 104 -3.05 -11.96 -8.38
C GLU A 104 -2.37 -12.76 -9.51
N SER A 105 -2.25 -14.07 -9.37
CA SER A 105 -1.66 -14.97 -10.38
C SER A 105 -2.47 -14.98 -11.68
N ILE A 106 -3.80 -14.98 -11.59
CA ILE A 106 -4.69 -15.03 -12.76
C ILE A 106 -4.77 -13.71 -13.51
N TYR A 107 -4.82 -12.57 -12.79
CA TYR A 107 -4.92 -11.25 -13.40
C TYR A 107 -4.13 -10.20 -12.60
N PRO A 108 -2.79 -10.11 -12.80
CA PRO A 108 -1.91 -9.27 -11.98
C PRO A 108 -2.24 -7.78 -11.97
N THR A 109 -2.92 -7.28 -13.00
CA THR A 109 -3.29 -5.85 -13.11
C THR A 109 -4.53 -5.51 -12.27
N PHE A 110 -5.24 -6.50 -11.70
CA PHE A 110 -6.31 -6.28 -10.73
C PHE A 110 -5.73 -6.11 -9.33
N ILE A 111 -5.13 -4.94 -9.10
CA ILE A 111 -4.32 -4.62 -7.91
C ILE A 111 -5.03 -4.72 -6.56
N LYS A 112 -6.36 -4.87 -6.54
CA LYS A 112 -7.12 -5.14 -5.30
C LYS A 112 -6.69 -6.45 -4.65
N ASN A 113 -6.29 -7.45 -5.43
CA ASN A 113 -5.73 -8.70 -4.90
C ASN A 113 -4.37 -8.46 -4.24
N THR A 114 -3.44 -7.76 -4.91
CA THR A 114 -2.13 -7.42 -4.32
C THR A 114 -2.29 -6.58 -3.04
N TYR A 115 -3.22 -5.63 -3.00
CA TYR A 115 -3.54 -4.88 -1.78
C TYR A 115 -4.13 -5.78 -0.67
N GLY A 116 -5.09 -6.65 -1.02
CA GLY A 116 -5.68 -7.61 -0.09
C GLY A 116 -4.66 -8.57 0.51
N LYS A 117 -3.72 -9.07 -0.31
CA LYS A 117 -2.56 -9.85 0.10
C LYS A 117 -1.74 -9.11 1.15
N GLY A 118 -1.44 -7.83 0.93
CA GLY A 118 -0.75 -7.00 1.93
C GLY A 118 -1.49 -6.92 3.26
N LEU A 119 -2.82 -6.75 3.23
CA LEU A 119 -3.63 -6.76 4.46
C LEU A 119 -3.58 -8.10 5.18
N ALA A 120 -3.71 -9.22 4.46
CA ALA A 120 -3.65 -10.56 5.06
C ALA A 120 -2.26 -10.85 5.66
N LEU A 121 -1.18 -10.54 4.94
CA LEU A 121 0.21 -10.68 5.41
C LEU A 121 0.47 -9.87 6.68
N LYS A 122 -0.05 -8.63 6.75
CA LYS A 122 0.07 -7.78 7.94
C LYS A 122 -0.59 -8.44 9.17
N ASN A 123 -1.78 -9.02 9.01
CA ASN A 123 -2.49 -9.70 10.11
C ASN A 123 -1.84 -11.03 10.50
N LEU A 124 -1.10 -11.66 9.59
CA LEU A 124 -0.24 -12.82 9.86
C LEU A 124 1.11 -12.45 10.51
N GLY A 125 1.39 -11.17 10.75
CA GLY A 125 2.67 -10.70 11.29
C GLY A 125 3.83 -10.72 10.29
N ARG A 126 3.56 -10.99 9.00
CA ARG A 126 4.56 -11.00 7.91
C ARG A 126 4.73 -9.57 7.36
N ILE A 127 5.23 -8.67 8.20
CA ILE A 127 5.22 -7.22 7.96
C ILE A 127 6.03 -6.82 6.72
N ASP A 128 7.24 -7.37 6.54
CA ASP A 128 8.09 -7.00 5.40
C ASP A 128 7.42 -7.35 4.06
N GLU A 129 6.82 -8.55 3.98
CA GLU A 129 6.09 -8.98 2.80
C GLU A 129 4.81 -8.17 2.57
N ALA A 130 4.16 -7.74 3.65
CA ALA A 130 3.01 -6.85 3.56
C ALA A 130 3.39 -5.47 2.98
N LEU A 131 4.51 -4.91 3.41
CA LEU A 131 5.03 -3.63 2.91
C LEU A 131 5.40 -3.71 1.42
N GLU A 132 6.03 -4.81 0.98
CA GLU A 132 6.31 -5.02 -0.45
C GLU A 132 5.02 -5.15 -1.29
N ALA A 133 3.99 -5.83 -0.76
CA ALA A 133 2.69 -5.91 -1.42
C ALA A 133 2.02 -4.52 -1.49
N PHE A 134 2.04 -3.73 -0.43
CA PHE A 134 1.51 -2.37 -0.45
C PHE A 134 2.29 -1.46 -1.40
N LYS A 135 3.62 -1.56 -1.44
CA LYS A 135 4.47 -0.81 -2.37
C LYS A 135 4.09 -1.10 -3.82
N THR A 136 3.89 -2.37 -4.15
CA THR A 136 3.45 -2.80 -5.48
C THR A 136 2.07 -2.22 -5.82
N ALA A 137 1.12 -2.27 -4.88
CA ALA A 137 -0.22 -1.72 -5.08
C ALA A 137 -0.22 -0.17 -5.18
N ALA A 138 0.63 0.53 -4.43
CA ALA A 138 0.76 1.99 -4.45
C ALA A 138 1.29 2.51 -5.79
N GLY A 139 2.24 1.79 -6.41
CA GLY A 139 2.83 2.17 -7.71
C GLY A 139 1.92 1.95 -8.93
N ALA A 140 0.74 1.34 -8.75
CA ALA A 140 -0.14 1.00 -9.86
C ALA A 140 -0.94 2.20 -10.39
N GLN A 141 -1.04 2.31 -11.72
CA GLN A 141 -1.65 3.45 -12.42
C GLN A 141 -3.17 3.34 -12.63
N GLY A 142 -3.78 2.17 -12.39
CA GLY A 142 -5.16 1.88 -12.76
C GLY A 142 -6.21 2.28 -11.71
N ASP A 143 -6.19 1.65 -10.55
CA ASP A 143 -7.18 1.86 -9.49
C ASP A 143 -6.62 2.80 -8.41
N ARG A 144 -6.74 4.12 -8.65
CA ARG A 144 -6.21 5.16 -7.76
C ARG A 144 -6.71 5.03 -6.32
N ARG A 145 -7.93 4.56 -6.10
CA ARG A 145 -8.49 4.38 -4.76
C ARG A 145 -7.73 3.27 -4.02
N THR A 146 -7.45 2.16 -4.69
CA THR A 146 -6.63 1.08 -4.12
C THR A 146 -5.19 1.53 -3.91
N SER A 147 -4.59 2.27 -4.86
CA SER A 147 -3.24 2.81 -4.70
C SER A 147 -3.13 3.74 -3.48
N LEU A 148 -4.09 4.67 -3.31
CA LEU A 148 -4.18 5.54 -2.12
C LEU A 148 -4.33 4.75 -0.81
N ALA A 149 -5.12 3.67 -0.83
CA ALA A 149 -5.29 2.83 0.35
C ALA A 149 -3.99 2.09 0.72
N ALA A 150 -3.20 1.70 -0.27
CA ALA A 150 -1.89 1.09 -0.08
C ALA A 150 -0.85 2.11 0.44
N GLU A 151 -0.78 3.31 -0.15
CA GLU A 151 0.02 4.44 0.35
C GLU A 151 -0.32 4.73 1.82
N LYS A 152 -1.61 4.82 2.14
CA LYS A 152 -2.07 5.04 3.52
C LYS A 152 -1.63 3.91 4.46
N ALA A 153 -1.70 2.65 4.03
CA ALA A 153 -1.28 1.52 4.85
C ALA A 153 0.22 1.56 5.20
N ILE A 154 1.06 1.97 4.24
CA ILE A 154 2.50 2.20 4.46
C ILE A 154 2.69 3.36 5.43
N ARG A 155 2.04 4.50 5.19
CA ARG A 155 2.11 5.69 6.06
C ARG A 155 1.72 5.35 7.49
N ASP A 156 0.56 4.73 7.69
CA ASP A 156 0.05 4.38 9.01
C ASP A 156 1.02 3.46 9.77
N HIS A 157 1.71 2.53 9.08
CA HIS A 157 2.68 1.64 9.72
C HIS A 157 3.86 2.42 10.31
N PHE A 158 4.57 3.19 9.49
CA PHE A 158 5.77 3.91 9.93
C PHE A 158 5.44 5.06 10.87
N MET A 159 4.33 5.78 10.64
CA MET A 159 3.88 6.83 11.56
C MET A 159 3.47 6.26 12.91
N SER A 160 2.85 5.08 12.95
CA SER A 160 2.57 4.38 14.21
C SER A 160 3.86 4.01 14.95
N GLN A 161 4.89 3.52 14.24
CA GLN A 161 6.18 3.22 14.86
C GLN A 161 6.85 4.47 15.45
N ALA A 162 6.93 5.55 14.66
CA ALA A 162 7.55 6.80 15.10
C ALA A 162 6.82 7.42 16.29
N SER A 163 5.49 7.53 16.20
CA SER A 163 4.67 8.09 17.29
C SER A 163 4.72 7.23 18.55
N THR A 164 4.69 5.90 18.43
CA THR A 164 4.77 4.99 19.59
C THR A 164 6.11 5.07 20.30
N ALA A 165 7.21 5.20 19.55
CA ALA A 165 8.53 5.37 20.13
C ALA A 165 8.60 6.66 20.97
N LEU A 166 8.01 7.76 20.48
CA LEU A 166 8.05 9.07 21.11
C LEU A 166 6.96 9.29 22.19
N ALA A 167 5.89 8.51 22.20
CA ALA A 167 4.80 8.64 23.18
C ALA A 167 5.17 8.16 24.60
N LYS A 168 6.36 7.60 24.79
CA LYS A 168 6.83 7.11 26.09
C LYS A 168 7.05 8.29 27.04
N ARG A 169 6.58 8.17 28.30
CA ARG A 169 6.70 9.22 29.33
C ARG A 169 8.13 9.76 29.48
N ASN A 170 9.13 8.89 29.36
CA ASN A 170 10.54 9.23 29.41
C ASN A 170 11.23 8.71 28.14
N ALA A 171 10.76 9.17 26.97
CA ALA A 171 11.39 8.81 25.69
C ALA A 171 12.89 9.16 25.74
N THR A 172 13.71 8.21 25.31
CA THR A 172 15.17 8.30 25.34
C THR A 172 15.72 8.69 23.97
N ARG A 173 17.02 8.99 23.91
CA ARG A 173 17.73 9.17 22.63
C ARG A 173 17.55 7.96 21.70
N ALA A 174 17.56 6.74 22.23
CA ALA A 174 17.35 5.52 21.46
C ALA A 174 15.92 5.42 20.89
N ASP A 175 14.92 5.89 21.64
CA ASP A 175 13.53 5.94 21.14
C ASP A 175 13.38 6.94 20.00
N ALA A 176 14.05 8.10 20.13
CA ALA A 176 14.07 9.09 19.07
C ALA A 176 14.82 8.60 17.81
N ASP A 177 15.93 7.88 17.98
CA ASP A 177 16.63 7.25 16.85
C ASP A 177 15.74 6.21 16.15
N ALA A 178 14.96 5.42 16.90
CA ALA A 178 13.99 4.49 16.33
C ALA A 178 12.87 5.22 15.57
N ALA A 179 12.39 6.36 16.08
CA ALA A 179 11.40 7.17 15.39
C ALA A 179 11.93 7.75 14.08
N LEU A 180 13.14 8.32 14.10
CA LEU A 180 13.80 8.84 12.90
C LEU A 180 14.05 7.75 11.86
N ALA A 181 14.42 6.54 12.29
CA ALA A 181 14.57 5.41 11.39
C ALA A 181 13.25 5.05 10.69
N ALA A 182 12.12 5.02 11.43
CA ALA A 182 10.81 4.76 10.83
C ALA A 182 10.39 5.87 9.84
N LEU A 183 10.63 7.14 10.17
CA LEU A 183 10.32 8.28 9.28
C LEU A 183 11.22 8.29 8.04
N ALA A 184 12.48 7.88 8.17
CA ALA A 184 13.38 7.69 7.04
C ALA A 184 12.88 6.58 6.11
N SER A 185 12.47 5.42 6.64
CA SER A 185 11.85 4.36 5.85
C SER A 185 10.57 4.83 5.16
N LEU A 186 9.72 5.62 5.81
CA LEU A 186 8.54 6.20 5.17
C LEU A 186 8.88 7.09 3.96
N SER A 187 9.97 7.84 4.07
CA SER A 187 10.44 8.76 3.02
C SER A 187 10.91 8.05 1.75
N GLU A 188 11.18 6.74 1.81
CA GLU A 188 11.45 5.92 0.62
C GLU A 188 10.19 5.68 -0.23
N PHE A 189 8.99 5.89 0.33
CA PHE A 189 7.72 5.60 -0.33
C PHE A 189 6.93 6.85 -0.70
N MET A 190 7.04 7.91 0.10
CA MET A 190 6.26 9.14 -0.11
C MET A 190 6.97 10.36 0.45
N GLU A 191 6.64 11.51 -0.12
CA GLU A 191 7.11 12.80 0.37
C GLU A 191 6.60 13.06 1.80
N ALA A 192 7.44 13.69 2.61
CA ALA A 192 7.09 14.08 3.96
C ALA A 192 5.92 15.07 3.96
N ASP A 193 4.99 14.90 4.89
CA ASP A 193 3.92 15.86 5.17
C ASP A 193 4.15 16.56 6.52
N ALA A 194 3.23 17.45 6.90
CA ALA A 194 3.33 18.21 8.14
C ALA A 194 3.45 17.32 9.41
N ASP A 195 2.83 16.14 9.43
CA ASP A 195 2.93 15.24 10.58
C ASP A 195 4.29 14.54 10.62
N VAL A 196 4.83 14.15 9.45
CA VAL A 196 6.18 13.57 9.35
C VAL A 196 7.19 14.56 9.92
N HIS A 197 7.16 15.82 9.48
CA HIS A 197 8.05 16.86 10.01
C HIS A 197 7.81 17.15 11.51
N TYR A 198 6.57 17.09 11.98
CA TYR A 198 6.26 17.22 13.41
C TYR A 198 6.94 16.12 14.26
N TYR A 199 6.83 14.85 13.84
CA TYR A 199 7.49 13.77 14.58
C TYR A 199 9.01 13.79 14.42
N THR A 200 9.54 14.26 13.28
CA THR A 200 10.98 14.54 13.12
C THR A 200 11.46 15.60 14.11
N ALA A 201 10.70 16.68 14.29
CA ALA A 201 11.00 17.74 15.26
C ALA A 201 11.01 17.20 16.70
N LEU A 202 9.96 16.45 17.07
CA LEU A 202 9.85 15.84 18.40
C LEU A 202 10.99 14.86 18.68
N ALA A 203 11.40 14.07 17.68
CA ALA A 203 12.53 13.17 17.81
C ALA A 203 13.85 13.94 18.03
N HIS A 204 14.15 14.95 17.21
CA HIS A 204 15.35 15.77 17.41
C HIS A 204 15.37 16.46 18.77
N TYR A 205 14.24 17.00 19.22
CA TYR A 205 14.13 17.58 20.56
C TYR A 205 14.42 16.52 21.65
N THR A 206 13.84 15.33 21.54
CA THR A 206 14.08 14.21 22.47
C THR A 206 15.55 13.79 22.51
N LYS A 207 16.30 13.97 21.42
CA LYS A 207 17.75 13.72 21.36
C LYS A 207 18.60 14.86 21.94
N GLY A 208 18.00 16.00 22.27
CA GLY A 208 18.70 17.23 22.66
C GLY A 208 19.25 18.02 21.48
N GLU A 209 18.78 17.74 20.26
CA GLU A 209 19.22 18.39 19.01
C GLU A 209 18.29 19.58 18.69
N GLY A 210 18.33 20.61 19.55
CA GLY A 210 17.37 21.72 19.52
C GLY A 210 17.26 22.48 18.19
N GLU A 211 18.38 22.81 17.55
CA GLU A 211 18.38 23.50 16.25
C GLU A 211 17.73 22.66 15.13
N ALA A 212 17.97 21.34 15.12
CA ALA A 212 17.35 20.44 14.16
C ALA A 212 15.84 20.28 14.41
N ALA A 213 15.43 20.31 15.68
CA ALA A 213 14.02 20.32 16.07
C ALA A 213 13.30 21.58 15.60
N ILE A 214 13.92 22.76 15.77
CA ILE A 214 13.39 24.04 15.27
C ILE A 214 13.16 23.98 13.77
N SER A 215 14.19 23.61 13.00
CA SER A 215 14.10 23.50 11.53
C SER A 215 12.97 22.57 11.09
N SER A 216 12.84 21.41 11.72
CA SER A 216 11.78 20.43 11.39
C SER A 216 10.38 20.93 11.77
N ALA A 217 10.24 21.62 12.90
CA ALA A 217 8.95 22.18 13.32
C ALA A 217 8.51 23.35 12.42
N GLU A 218 9.44 24.18 11.96
CA GLU A 218 9.16 25.24 10.97
C GLU A 218 8.71 24.65 9.62
N GLN A 219 9.37 23.58 9.16
CA GLN A 219 8.93 22.83 7.98
C GLN A 219 7.50 22.30 8.17
N ALA A 220 7.22 21.66 9.31
CA ALA A 220 5.87 21.19 9.63
C ALA A 220 4.83 22.32 9.58
N LEU A 221 5.12 23.49 10.18
CA LEU A 221 4.23 24.66 10.15
C LEU A 221 4.00 25.20 8.74
N SER A 222 5.03 25.20 7.89
CA SER A 222 4.95 25.67 6.51
C SER A 222 4.02 24.80 5.64
N MET A 223 3.94 23.50 5.93
CA MET A 223 3.10 22.55 5.21
C MET A 223 1.68 22.45 5.81
N HIS A 224 1.52 22.82 7.08
CA HIS A 224 0.27 22.62 7.80
C HIS A 224 -0.80 23.65 7.43
N ASN A 225 -1.95 23.18 6.94
CA ASN A 225 -3.10 24.02 6.55
C ASN A 225 -4.32 23.92 7.48
N GLY A 226 -4.25 23.14 8.56
CA GLY A 226 -5.33 23.00 9.55
C GLY A 226 -5.44 24.15 10.55
N SER A 227 -6.33 23.97 11.53
CA SER A 227 -6.74 24.98 12.51
C SER A 227 -5.61 25.35 13.49
N ARG A 228 -5.85 26.41 14.29
CA ARG A 228 -4.94 26.76 15.39
C ARG A 228 -4.74 25.62 16.39
N SER A 229 -5.81 24.84 16.65
CA SER A 229 -5.73 23.68 17.54
C SER A 229 -4.86 22.56 16.95
N ASP A 230 -4.89 22.38 15.64
CA ASP A 230 -4.10 21.35 14.96
C ASP A 230 -2.61 21.72 14.94
N LYS A 231 -2.31 23.01 14.73
CA LYS A 231 -0.94 23.55 14.77
C LYS A 231 -0.33 23.60 16.18
N ALA A 232 -1.15 23.56 17.22
CA ALA A 232 -0.69 23.73 18.60
C ALA A 232 0.39 22.72 19.02
N LYS A 233 0.28 21.46 18.57
CA LYS A 233 1.31 20.43 18.83
C LYS A 233 2.67 20.81 18.27
N ILE A 234 2.70 21.42 17.10
CA ILE A 234 3.92 21.79 16.39
C ILE A 234 4.55 23.00 17.08
N TYR A 235 3.75 24.01 17.42
CA TYR A 235 4.21 25.16 18.18
C TYR A 235 4.70 24.80 19.58
N TYR A 236 4.10 23.80 20.22
CA TYR A 236 4.55 23.33 21.53
C TYR A 236 5.97 22.76 21.46
N VAL A 237 6.22 21.83 20.53
CA VAL A 237 7.57 21.27 20.30
C VAL A 237 8.57 22.35 19.87
N LEU A 238 8.15 23.31 19.04
CA LEU A 238 8.98 24.46 18.66
C LEU A 238 9.38 25.32 19.86
N GLY A 239 8.44 25.58 20.78
CA GLY A 239 8.70 26.30 22.02
C GLY A 239 9.70 25.57 22.91
N GLU A 240 9.50 24.27 23.13
CA GLU A 240 10.44 23.43 23.88
C GLU A 240 11.85 23.42 23.24
N ALA A 241 11.92 23.35 21.92
CA ALA A 241 13.17 23.41 21.19
C ALA A 241 13.88 24.77 21.36
N TYR A 242 13.15 25.89 21.28
CA TYR A 242 13.71 27.22 21.55
C TYR A 242 14.22 27.37 23.00
N VAL A 243 13.51 26.79 23.98
CA VAL A 243 14.00 26.73 25.37
C VAL A 243 15.32 25.98 25.44
N SER A 244 15.44 24.84 24.76
CA SER A 244 16.65 24.01 24.78
C SER A 244 17.89 24.70 24.22
N VAL A 245 17.73 25.63 23.28
CA VAL A 245 18.82 26.45 22.71
C VAL A 245 18.98 27.82 23.41
N GLY A 246 18.18 28.10 24.45
CA GLY A 246 18.24 29.32 25.25
C GLY A 246 17.57 30.55 24.63
N ASN A 247 16.79 30.39 23.56
CA ASN A 247 16.07 31.50 22.91
C ASN A 247 14.70 31.72 23.56
N ARG A 248 14.68 32.41 24.70
CA ARG A 248 13.45 32.62 25.49
C ARG A 248 12.38 33.43 24.78
N ASP A 249 12.77 34.42 23.97
CA ASP A 249 11.81 35.28 23.27
C ASP A 249 11.04 34.47 22.22
N ALA A 250 11.75 33.72 21.38
CA ALA A 250 11.12 32.84 20.39
C ALA A 250 10.31 31.71 21.05
N ALA A 251 10.78 31.20 22.20
CA ALA A 251 10.02 30.21 22.98
C ALA A 251 8.67 30.77 23.45
N ARG A 252 8.64 32.00 23.99
CA ARG A 252 7.39 32.65 24.42
C ARG A 252 6.43 32.87 23.26
N ASP A 253 6.93 33.26 22.09
CA ASP A 253 6.11 33.41 20.88
C ASP A 253 5.51 32.07 20.43
N ALA A 254 6.32 31.00 20.41
CA ALA A 254 5.86 29.67 20.06
C ALA A 254 4.80 29.14 21.05
N PHE A 255 5.03 29.23 22.36
CA PHE A 255 4.05 28.80 23.37
C PHE A 255 2.75 29.62 23.32
N SER A 256 2.83 30.91 23.00
CA SER A 256 1.65 31.77 22.77
C SER A 256 0.80 31.30 21.58
N ASN A 257 1.39 30.60 20.62
CA ASN A 257 0.66 29.96 19.52
C ASN A 257 0.21 28.52 19.86
N ALA A 258 0.75 27.91 20.92
CA ALA A 258 0.41 26.57 21.38
C ALA A 258 -0.76 26.52 22.40
N VAL A 259 -1.30 27.68 22.82
CA VAL A 259 -2.39 27.77 23.82
C VAL A 259 -3.78 27.38 23.30
N TYR A 260 -3.87 26.23 22.64
CA TYR A 260 -5.11 25.67 22.11
C TYR A 260 -5.21 24.16 22.41
N GLY A 261 -6.45 23.67 22.55
CA GLY A 261 -6.73 22.25 22.72
C GLY A 261 -5.98 21.61 23.89
N THR A 262 -5.48 20.38 23.66
CA THR A 262 -4.74 19.58 24.65
C THR A 262 -3.45 20.23 25.15
N TRP A 263 -2.85 21.12 24.35
CA TRP A 263 -1.56 21.75 24.66
C TRP A 263 -1.69 23.03 25.49
N LYS A 264 -2.92 23.53 25.66
CA LYS A 264 -3.18 24.82 26.29
C LYS A 264 -2.57 24.94 27.68
N GLN A 265 -2.91 24.01 28.58
CA GLN A 265 -2.48 24.08 29.97
C GLN A 265 -0.96 24.01 30.11
N SER A 266 -0.31 23.12 29.35
CA SER A 266 1.15 22.98 29.38
C SER A 266 1.83 24.22 28.81
N ALA A 267 1.32 24.80 27.72
CA ALA A 267 1.87 26.02 27.13
C ALA A 267 1.71 27.23 28.05
N GLU A 268 0.57 27.39 28.72
CA GLU A 268 0.36 28.45 29.73
C GLU A 268 1.39 28.35 30.86
N HIS A 269 1.66 27.13 31.34
CA HIS A 269 2.67 26.92 32.37
C HIS A 269 4.08 27.36 31.94
N TYR A 270 4.48 27.08 30.69
CA TYR A 270 5.76 27.58 30.17
C TYR A 270 5.79 29.12 30.08
N LEU A 271 4.71 29.75 29.64
CA LEU A 271 4.64 31.21 29.53
C LEU A 271 4.79 31.92 30.90
N GLU A 272 4.33 31.29 31.97
CA GLU A 272 4.47 31.81 33.34
C GLU A 272 5.90 31.65 33.90
N THR A 273 6.68 30.70 33.38
CA THR A 273 7.97 30.28 33.97
C THR A 273 9.20 30.69 33.16
N LEU A 274 9.05 30.99 31.87
CA LEU A 274 10.11 31.51 30.99
C LEU A 274 10.43 32.97 31.29
#